data_AF-A0A552L7A7-F1
#
_entry.id   AF-A0A552L7A7-F1
#
_cell.length_a   1.000
_cell.length_b   1.000
_cell.length_c   1.000
_cell.angle_alpha   90.00
_cell.angle_beta   90.00
_cell.angle_gamma   90.00
#
_symmetry.space_group_name_H-M   'P 1'
#
loop_
_entity.id
_entity.type
_entity.pdbx_description
1 polymer ?
#
loop_
_entity_poly.entity_id
_entity_poly.type
_entity_poly.pdbx_seq_one_letter_code
_entity_poly.pdbx_strand_id
1 'polypeptide(L)'
;MNKSVLDAAAFLAYLRDEPGAEIVENALINGCYISIINWVEVLSKIVDLGESAEEIIKRLRDEGLWLFVTWYDSIGGHKSTKSFSGKRLN
;
A
#
# COMPACT_ATOMS: atom_id res chain seq x y z
N MET A 1 -14.49 3.75 -12.86
CA MET A 1 -13.78 2.90 -11.88
C MET A 1 -13.63 3.71 -10.60
N ASN A 2 -14.30 3.28 -9.52
CA ASN A 2 -14.05 3.86 -8.20
C ASN A 2 -12.71 3.31 -7.72
N LYS A 3 -11.73 4.19 -7.52
CA LYS A 3 -10.45 3.81 -6.94
C LYS A 3 -10.58 3.82 -5.42
N SER A 4 -10.32 2.69 -4.79
CA SER A 4 -10.40 2.54 -3.32
C SER A 4 -9.18 3.17 -2.65
N VAL A 5 -9.38 3.73 -1.45
CA VAL A 5 -8.30 4.19 -0.57
C VAL A 5 -8.23 3.24 0.62
N LEU A 6 -7.07 2.63 0.85
CA LEU A 6 -6.84 1.70 1.94
C LEU A 6 -6.48 2.41 3.24
N ASP A 7 -7.03 1.90 4.32
CA ASP A 7 -6.62 2.21 5.68
C ASP A 7 -5.47 1.29 6.14
N ALA A 8 -4.68 1.75 7.11
CA ALA A 8 -3.60 0.94 7.68
C ALA A 8 -4.13 -0.35 8.31
N ALA A 9 -5.22 -0.28 9.08
CA ALA A 9 -5.80 -1.44 9.75
C ALA A 9 -6.29 -2.50 8.75
N ALA A 10 -6.91 -2.06 7.65
CA ALA A 10 -7.34 -2.97 6.58
C ALA A 10 -6.15 -3.64 5.89
N PHE A 11 -5.08 -2.90 5.61
CA PHE A 11 -3.87 -3.47 5.02
C PHE A 11 -3.20 -4.49 5.93
N LEU A 12 -3.15 -4.22 7.24
CA LEU A 12 -2.60 -5.16 8.23
C LEU A 12 -3.45 -6.43 8.34
N ALA A 13 -4.78 -6.29 8.31
CA ALA A 13 -5.68 -7.44 8.29
C ALA A 13 -5.39 -8.34 7.08
N TYR A 14 -5.16 -7.76 5.89
CA TYR A 14 -4.72 -8.50 4.71
C TYR A 14 -3.39 -9.25 4.93
N LEU A 15 -2.38 -8.59 5.48
CA LEU A 15 -1.08 -9.23 5.73
C LEU A 15 -1.16 -10.41 6.71
N ARG A 16 -2.18 -10.43 7.57
CA ARG A 16 -2.38 -11.42 8.64
C ARG A 16 -3.46 -12.45 8.34
N ASP A 17 -4.03 -12.43 7.13
CA ASP A 17 -5.15 -13.31 6.74
C ASP A 17 -6.35 -13.19 7.70
N GLU A 18 -6.65 -11.96 8.13
CA GLU A 18 -7.79 -11.64 9.00
C GLU A 18 -9.07 -11.37 8.18
N PRO A 19 -10.27 -11.42 8.80
CA PRO A 19 -11.53 -11.16 8.10
C PRO A 19 -11.53 -9.84 7.32
N GLY A 20 -11.90 -9.89 6.03
CA GLY A 20 -11.88 -8.73 5.13
C GLY A 20 -10.60 -8.61 4.29
N ALA A 21 -9.63 -9.52 4.47
CA ALA A 21 -8.45 -9.61 3.62
C ALA A 21 -8.80 -9.74 2.12
N GLU A 22 -9.87 -10.47 1.78
CA GLU A 22 -10.33 -10.68 0.41
C GLU A 22 -10.78 -9.37 -0.26
N ILE A 23 -11.25 -8.40 0.52
CA ILE A 23 -11.67 -7.08 0.02
C ILE A 23 -10.43 -6.26 -0.35
N VAL A 24 -9.40 -6.35 0.48
CA VAL A 24 -8.14 -5.63 0.29
C VAL A 24 -7.33 -6.24 -0.86
N GLU A 25 -7.29 -7.58 -0.96
CA GLU A 25 -6.68 -8.29 -2.09
C GLU A 25 -7.31 -7.84 -3.42
N ASN A 26 -8.65 -7.84 -3.50
CA ASN A 26 -9.36 -7.34 -4.68
C ASN A 26 -9.03 -5.87 -4.97
N ALA A 27 -8.88 -5.02 -3.94
CA ALA A 27 -8.50 -3.62 -4.13
C ALA A 27 -7.06 -3.49 -4.69
N LEU A 28 -6.13 -4.32 -4.22
CA LEU A 28 -4.73 -4.36 -4.68
C LEU A 28 -4.60 -4.87 -6.12
N ILE A 29 -5.38 -5.90 -6.49
CA ILE A 29 -5.45 -6.42 -7.88
C ILE A 29 -5.97 -5.34 -8.83
N ASN A 30 -7.02 -4.61 -8.42
CA ASN A 30 -7.63 -3.57 -9.25
C ASN A 30 -6.87 -2.22 -9.21
N GLY A 31 -5.85 -2.10 -8.38
CA GLY A 31 -5.08 -0.89 -8.15
C GLY A 31 -5.78 0.09 -7.20
N CYS A 32 -5.21 0.26 -6.02
CA CYS A 32 -5.74 1.13 -4.96
C CYS A 32 -4.72 2.18 -4.49
N TYR A 33 -5.22 3.20 -3.80
CA TYR A 33 -4.39 4.18 -3.11
C TYR A 33 -4.24 3.84 -1.63
N ILE A 34 -3.14 4.27 -1.04
CA ILE A 34 -2.99 4.37 0.41
C ILE A 34 -2.39 5.73 0.74
N SER A 35 -2.86 6.36 1.81
CA SER A 35 -2.23 7.57 2.34
C SER A 35 -0.81 7.27 2.80
N ILE A 36 0.11 8.22 2.66
CA ILE A 36 1.48 8.11 3.21
C ILE A 36 1.47 7.87 4.72
N ILE A 37 0.51 8.45 5.44
CA ILE A 37 0.37 8.25 6.89
C ILE A 37 -0.02 6.80 7.20
N ASN A 38 -1.00 6.28 6.47
CA ASN A 38 -1.45 4.90 6.63
C ASN A 38 -0.36 3.91 6.22
N TRP A 39 0.41 4.22 5.18
CA TRP A 39 1.54 3.40 4.76
C TRP A 39 2.66 3.38 5.79
N VAL A 40 3.00 4.53 6.38
CA VAL A 40 3.98 4.61 7.47
C VAL A 40 3.50 3.79 8.68
N GLU A 41 2.22 3.87 9.05
CA GLU A 41 1.67 3.07 10.15
C GLU A 41 1.82 1.56 9.90
N VAL A 42 1.53 1.10 8.69
CA VAL A 42 1.73 -0.32 8.29
C VAL A 42 3.20 -0.71 8.46
N LEU A 43 4.12 0.08 7.91
CA LEU A 43 5.56 -0.21 7.99
C LEU A 43 6.09 -0.19 9.42
N SER A 44 5.67 0.78 10.24
CA SER A 44 6.04 0.86 11.65
C SER A 44 5.58 -0.38 12.41
N LYS A 45 4.34 -0.84 12.20
CA LYS A 45 3.81 -2.03 12.86
C LYS A 45 4.52 -3.32 12.45
N ILE A 46 4.89 -3.45 11.18
CA ILE A 46 5.71 -4.58 10.69
C ILE A 46 7.06 -4.62 11.43
N VAL A 47 7.74 -3.47 11.51
CA VAL A 47 9.04 -3.37 12.18
C VAL A 47 8.93 -3.60 13.68
N ASP A 48 7.90 -3.06 14.34
CA ASP A 48 7.64 -3.26 15.77
C ASP A 48 7.38 -4.74 16.11
N LEU A 49 6.86 -5.52 15.15
CA LEU A 49 6.67 -6.97 15.27
C LEU A 49 7.93 -7.78 14.94
N GLY A 50 9.04 -7.13 14.57
CA GLY A 50 10.30 -7.77 14.22
C GLY A 50 10.32 -8.36 12.80
N GLU A 51 9.36 -7.99 11.95
CA GLU A 51 9.27 -8.42 10.56
C GLU A 51 10.04 -7.46 9.63
N SER A 52 10.45 -7.94 8.44
CA SER A 52 11.12 -7.09 7.44
C SER A 52 10.10 -6.42 6.53
N ALA A 53 10.07 -5.08 6.62
CA ALA A 53 9.33 -4.23 5.68
C ALA A 53 9.76 -4.47 4.23
N GLU A 54 11.05 -4.68 3.99
CA GLU A 54 11.63 -4.91 2.67
C GLU A 54 11.09 -6.19 2.04
N GLU A 55 11.00 -7.28 2.80
CA GLU A 55 10.45 -8.55 2.31
C GLU A 55 8.96 -8.44 1.98
N ILE A 56 8.18 -7.70 2.78
CA ILE A 56 6.76 -7.45 2.47
C ILE A 56 6.60 -6.61 1.19
N ILE A 57 7.39 -5.54 1.05
CA ILE A 57 7.38 -4.70 -0.16
C ILE A 57 7.78 -5.51 -1.40
N LYS A 58 8.78 -6.39 -1.25
CA LYS A 58 9.21 -7.29 -2.31
C LYS A 58 8.11 -8.29 -2.68
N ARG A 59 7.47 -8.92 -1.69
CA ARG A 59 6.34 -9.84 -1.92
C ARG A 59 5.22 -9.18 -2.72
N LEU A 60 4.77 -7.99 -2.30
CA LEU A 60 3.73 -7.23 -3.01
C LEU A 60 4.13 -6.92 -4.47
N ARG A 61 5.40 -6.63 -4.72
CA ARG A 61 5.94 -6.38 -6.06
C ARG A 61 5.97 -7.65 -6.90
N ASP A 62 6.42 -8.77 -6.33
CA ASP A 62 6.56 -10.05 -7.03
C ASP A 62 5.18 -10.65 -7.37
N GLU A 63 4.17 -10.40 -6.53
CA GLU A 63 2.76 -10.77 -6.76
C GLU A 63 2.05 -9.83 -7.76
N GLY A 64 2.71 -8.75 -8.21
CA GLY A 64 2.13 -7.80 -9.15
C GLY A 64 0.96 -6.98 -8.56
N LEU A 65 0.92 -6.81 -7.24
CA LEU A 65 -0.10 -6.04 -6.54
C LEU A 65 0.24 -4.54 -6.58
N TRP A 66 -0.75 -3.73 -6.99
CA TRP A 66 -0.54 -2.31 -7.30
C TRP A 66 -0.98 -1.42 -6.14
N LEU A 67 -0.01 -0.86 -5.42
CA LEU A 67 -0.23 0.09 -4.33
C LEU A 67 0.31 1.47 -4.69
N PHE A 68 -0.56 2.48 -4.70
CA PHE A 68 -0.17 3.88 -4.95
C PHE A 68 -0.17 4.67 -3.64
N VAL A 69 1.01 5.08 -3.18
CA VAL A 69 1.13 5.93 -1.99
C VAL A 69 0.90 7.39 -2.36
N THR A 70 -0.05 8.06 -1.70
CA THR A 70 -0.40 9.47 -1.93
C THR A 70 -0.19 10.32 -0.69
N TRP A 71 0.19 11.59 -0.89
CA TRP A 71 0.28 12.58 0.19
C TRP A 71 -1.11 13.11 0.57
N TYR A 72 -1.29 13.40 1.86
CA TYR A 72 -2.56 13.86 2.45
C TYR A 72 -3.01 15.24 1.91
N ASP A 73 -2.08 16.06 1.40
CA ASP A 73 -2.38 17.41 0.87
C ASP A 73 -3.12 17.39 -0.49
N SER A 74 -3.19 16.24 -1.18
CA SER A 74 -3.66 16.20 -2.58
C SER A 74 -5.13 15.85 -2.80
N ILE A 75 -5.92 15.61 -1.73
CA ILE A 75 -7.39 15.44 -1.89
C ILE A 75 -8.09 16.79 -2.18
N GLY A 76 -7.36 17.92 -2.05
CA GLY A 76 -7.84 19.27 -2.33
C GLY A 76 -7.17 20.02 -3.49
N GLY A 77 -6.25 19.40 -4.25
CA GLY A 77 -5.52 20.16 -5.27
C GLY A 77 -4.48 19.37 -6.06
N HIS A 78 -4.90 18.83 -7.20
CA HIS A 78 -4.16 18.67 -8.45
C HIS A 78 -2.61 18.76 -8.40
N LYS A 79 -1.88 17.82 -7.78
CA LYS A 79 -0.42 17.69 -7.98
C LYS A 79 0.08 16.23 -7.93
N SER A 80 0.41 15.73 -9.13
CA SER A 80 1.32 14.63 -9.46
C SER A 80 1.47 13.48 -8.46
N THR A 81 0.73 12.39 -8.72
CA THR A 81 1.11 11.05 -8.29
C THR A 81 2.45 10.69 -8.93
N LYS A 82 3.56 10.71 -8.18
CA LYS A 82 4.77 10.00 -8.59
C LYS A 82 4.51 8.51 -8.38
N SER A 83 4.11 7.81 -9.44
CA SER A 83 4.16 6.35 -9.48
C SER A 83 5.61 5.92 -9.29
N PHE A 84 5.90 5.14 -8.25
CA PHE A 84 7.22 4.55 -8.04
C PHE A 84 7.40 3.36 -8.99
N SER A 85 7.50 3.65 -10.29
CA SER A 85 7.93 2.69 -11.30
C SER A 85 9.43 2.47 -11.18
N GLY A 86 9.85 1.21 -11.35
CA GLY A 86 11.18 0.70 -11.06
C GLY A 86 12.34 1.53 -11.60
N LYS A 87 13.44 1.46 -10.84
CA LYS A 87 14.79 1.89 -11.18
C LYS A 87 15.13 1.65 -12.66
N ARG A 88 15.71 2.66 -13.31
CA ARG A 88 16.78 2.44 -14.30
C ARG A 88 18.06 3.00 -13.68
N LEU A 89 18.81 2.11 -13.05
CA LEU A 89 20.20 2.36 -12.66
C LEU A 89 20.99 2.50 -13.98
N ASN A 90 21.71 3.61 -14.12
CA ASN A 90 22.99 3.62 -14.83
C ASN A 90 24.07 3.82 -13.76
#